data_AF-A0A8X8KPI7-F1
#
_entry.id   AF-A0A8X8KPI7-F1
#
_cell.length_a   1.000
_cell.length_b   1.000
_cell.length_c   1.000
_cell.angle_alpha   90.00
_cell.angle_beta   90.00
_cell.angle_gamma   90.00
#
_symmetry.space_group_name_H-M   'P 1'
#
loop_
_entity.id
_entity.type
_entity.pdbx_description
1 polymer ?
#
loop_
_entity_poly.entity_id
_entity_poly.type
_entity_poly.pdbx_seq_one_letter_code
_entity_poly.pdbx_strand_id
1 'polypeptide(L)'
;MIATTETRPEIPVEVRDLALRLGADPVLGNRTVSLAQSGQMRLNLTSDRWLAFTARQTISITSCDFDWQARFQPLGLLRVVDALQDGKGRLEATALGFIPVMRARPGPALTRGELMRYLAELAYAPDAMLHNPHLRWRVENADTLHVAAGSGDTAAEVRLSLGPDGRISSIFAAERPRSAKPPVLPTPWLGAFSDYQQREGRWVPFSGQVSWQIDGTEKAYWRGRLTKWSLCQSPLPD
;
A
#
# COMPACT_ATOMS: atom_id res chain seq x y z
N MET A 1 11.04 34.57 17.14
CA MET A 1 11.02 33.20 16.59
C MET A 1 10.05 33.20 15.43
N ILE A 2 10.58 33.12 14.21
CA ILE A 2 9.76 33.06 13.00
C ILE A 2 9.30 31.61 12.90
N ALA A 3 8.01 31.36 13.09
CA ALA A 3 7.41 30.08 12.74
C ALA A 3 7.56 29.92 11.23
N THR A 4 8.44 29.03 10.78
CA THR A 4 8.45 28.55 9.41
C THR A 4 7.12 27.87 9.16
N THR A 5 6.19 28.57 8.53
CA THR A 5 5.01 27.98 7.92
C THR A 5 5.53 27.00 6.86
N GLU A 6 5.61 25.71 7.17
CA GLU A 6 5.87 24.70 6.15
C GLU A 6 4.71 24.76 5.15
N THR A 7 4.96 25.39 4.01
CA THR A 7 4.01 25.45 2.91
C THR A 7 3.75 24.02 2.45
N ARG A 8 2.50 23.57 2.53
CA ARG A 8 2.11 22.25 2.01
C ARG A 8 2.59 22.14 0.56
N PRO A 9 3.32 21.07 0.17
CA PRO A 9 3.79 20.92 -1.19
C PRO A 9 2.58 20.94 -2.14
N GLU A 10 2.66 21.77 -3.17
CA GLU A 10 1.61 21.89 -4.17
C GLU A 10 1.45 20.57 -4.92
N ILE A 11 0.21 20.13 -5.12
CA ILE A 11 -0.10 18.90 -5.84
C ILE A 11 -0.05 19.22 -7.34
N PRO A 12 0.81 18.54 -8.14
CA PRO A 12 0.85 18.73 -9.59
C PRO A 12 -0.52 18.53 -10.24
N VAL A 13 -0.79 19.26 -11.32
CA VAL A 13 -2.08 19.21 -12.02
C VAL A 13 -2.41 17.80 -12.50
N GLU A 14 -1.42 17.04 -12.97
CA GLU A 14 -1.55 15.66 -13.43
C GLU A 14 -2.00 14.71 -12.31
N VAL A 15 -1.50 14.94 -11.10
CA VAL A 15 -1.89 14.16 -9.90
C VAL A 15 -3.32 14.51 -9.49
N ARG A 16 -3.66 15.81 -9.52
CA ARG A 16 -5.02 16.27 -9.25
C ARG A 16 -6.01 15.69 -10.26
N ASP A 17 -5.69 15.73 -11.54
CA ASP A 17 -6.52 15.21 -12.62
C ASP A 17 -6.68 13.69 -12.51
N LEU A 18 -5.61 12.96 -12.17
CA LEU A 18 -5.70 11.53 -11.88
C LEU A 18 -6.64 11.26 -10.71
N ALA A 19 -6.47 11.97 -9.59
CA ALA A 19 -7.31 11.76 -8.40
C ALA A 19 -8.79 12.03 -8.71
N LEU A 20 -9.10 13.13 -9.41
CA LEU A 20 -10.46 13.46 -9.84
C LEU A 20 -11.03 12.43 -10.81
N ARG A 21 -10.22 11.95 -11.78
CA ARG A 21 -10.61 10.88 -12.71
C ARG A 21 -10.90 9.58 -11.98
N LEU A 22 -10.19 9.29 -10.89
CA LEU A 22 -10.45 8.15 -10.00
C LEU A 22 -11.61 8.40 -9.03
N GLY A 23 -12.26 9.56 -9.07
CA GLY A 23 -13.43 9.88 -8.26
C GLY A 23 -13.12 10.34 -6.84
N ALA A 24 -11.89 10.80 -6.58
CA ALA A 24 -11.55 11.45 -5.32
C ALA A 24 -12.39 12.72 -5.11
N ASP A 25 -12.84 12.95 -3.88
CA ASP A 25 -13.62 14.12 -3.51
C ASP A 25 -12.71 15.20 -2.89
N PRO A 26 -12.56 16.38 -3.52
CA PRO A 26 -11.70 17.46 -3.03
C PRO A 26 -12.10 18.06 -1.68
N VAL A 27 -13.34 17.86 -1.22
CA VAL A 27 -13.85 18.42 0.04
C VAL A 27 -14.05 17.35 1.13
N LEU A 28 -13.59 16.12 0.88
CA LEU A 28 -13.71 15.02 1.82
C LEU A 28 -12.93 15.30 3.11
N GLY A 29 -13.61 15.17 4.26
CA GLY A 29 -12.98 15.26 5.59
C GLY A 29 -12.26 13.96 6.00
N ASN A 30 -11.82 13.89 7.26
CA ASN A 30 -11.11 12.73 7.82
C ASN A 30 -11.91 11.42 7.63
N ARG A 31 -11.43 10.55 6.74
CA ARG A 31 -12.01 9.25 6.39
C ARG A 31 -10.91 8.20 6.29
N THR A 32 -11.30 6.95 6.42
CA THR A 32 -10.47 5.78 6.09
C THR A 32 -11.15 4.96 5.01
N VAL A 33 -10.38 4.36 4.11
CA VAL A 33 -10.87 3.30 3.24
C VAL A 33 -10.86 1.99 4.01
N SER A 34 -11.97 1.23 3.96
CA SER A 34 -12.08 -0.12 4.52
C SER A 34 -12.24 -1.16 3.41
N LEU A 35 -11.40 -2.18 3.43
CA LEU A 35 -11.36 -3.26 2.44
C LEU A 35 -11.65 -4.61 3.10
N ALA A 36 -12.34 -5.49 2.36
CA ALA A 36 -12.31 -6.93 2.59
C ALA A 36 -11.74 -7.62 1.35
N GLN A 37 -10.89 -8.63 1.58
CA GLN A 37 -10.13 -9.28 0.53
C GLN A 37 -10.19 -10.80 0.67
N SER A 38 -10.08 -11.48 -0.47
CA SER A 38 -9.76 -12.91 -0.54
C SER A 38 -8.68 -13.12 -1.57
N GLY A 39 -7.76 -14.05 -1.35
CA GLY A 39 -6.68 -14.28 -2.28
C GLY A 39 -5.81 -15.46 -1.92
N GLN A 40 -4.63 -15.47 -2.52
CA GLN A 40 -3.60 -16.46 -2.27
C GLN A 40 -2.24 -15.76 -2.10
N MET A 41 -1.41 -16.30 -1.22
CA MET A 41 -0.06 -15.81 -1.02
C MET A 41 0.93 -16.96 -0.79
N ARG A 42 2.15 -16.81 -1.31
CA ARG A 42 3.31 -17.66 -1.01
C ARG A 42 4.05 -17.04 0.16
N LEU A 43 4.16 -17.76 1.27
CA LEU A 43 4.95 -17.33 2.42
C LEU A 43 6.46 -17.56 2.23
N ASN A 44 6.82 -18.39 1.26
CA ASN A 44 8.20 -18.65 0.86
C ASN A 44 8.30 -18.61 -0.67
N LEU A 45 9.17 -17.74 -1.20
CA LEU A 45 9.38 -17.57 -2.63
C LEU A 45 10.05 -18.77 -3.31
N THR A 46 10.65 -19.70 -2.56
CA THR A 46 11.22 -20.94 -3.11
C THR A 46 10.20 -22.08 -3.21
N SER A 47 9.03 -21.96 -2.59
CA SER A 47 8.00 -23.00 -2.57
C SER A 47 6.85 -22.62 -3.49
N ASP A 48 6.42 -23.48 -4.40
CA ASP A 48 5.27 -23.22 -5.29
C ASP A 48 3.90 -23.33 -4.58
N ARG A 49 3.90 -23.53 -3.27
CA ARG A 49 2.69 -23.65 -2.47
C ARG A 49 2.05 -22.28 -2.25
N TRP A 50 0.86 -22.11 -2.81
CA TRP A 50 -0.04 -21.00 -2.54
C TRP A 50 -0.96 -21.33 -1.36
N LEU A 51 -1.06 -20.41 -0.40
CA LEU A 51 -2.01 -20.51 0.70
C LEU A 51 -3.14 -19.51 0.48
N ALA A 52 -4.38 -19.98 0.56
CA ALA A 52 -5.54 -19.11 0.50
C ALA A 52 -5.64 -18.27 1.77
N PHE A 53 -6.05 -17.01 1.64
CA PHE A 53 -6.29 -16.11 2.75
C PHE A 53 -7.58 -15.31 2.56
N THR A 54 -8.13 -14.84 3.68
CA THR A 54 -9.05 -13.70 3.73
C THR A 54 -8.43 -12.59 4.57
N ALA A 55 -8.70 -11.34 4.21
CA ALA A 55 -8.15 -10.20 4.95
C ALA A 55 -9.13 -9.05 5.08
N ARG A 56 -8.92 -8.23 6.10
CA ARG A 56 -9.52 -6.91 6.24
C ARG A 56 -8.40 -5.88 6.27
N GLN A 57 -8.66 -4.71 5.72
CA GLN A 57 -7.69 -3.64 5.72
C GLN A 57 -8.36 -2.28 5.96
N THR A 58 -7.69 -1.42 6.71
CA THR A 58 -8.00 0.01 6.74
C THR A 58 -6.82 0.80 6.18
N ILE A 59 -7.11 1.87 5.44
CA ILE A 59 -6.10 2.78 4.87
C ILE A 59 -6.52 4.21 5.19
N SER A 60 -5.61 5.00 5.77
CA SER A 60 -5.82 6.43 6.01
C SER A 60 -5.65 7.23 4.73
N ILE A 61 -6.50 8.25 4.54
CA ILE A 61 -6.36 9.18 3.40
C ILE A 61 -5.64 10.49 3.78
N THR A 62 -5.38 10.72 5.07
CA THR A 62 -4.75 11.94 5.59
C THR A 62 -3.37 11.70 6.17
N SER A 63 -2.98 10.45 6.38
CA SER A 63 -1.68 10.02 6.87
C SER A 63 -1.21 8.76 6.14
N CYS A 64 0.09 8.48 6.19
CA CYS A 64 0.65 7.25 5.62
C CYS A 64 0.41 6.06 6.56
N ASP A 65 -0.84 5.77 6.90
CA ASP A 65 -1.20 4.69 7.82
C ASP A 65 -2.11 3.64 7.16
N PHE A 66 -1.89 2.39 7.53
CA PHE A 66 -2.78 1.28 7.18
C PHE A 66 -2.68 0.17 8.22
N ASP A 67 -3.73 -0.66 8.32
CA ASP A 67 -3.73 -1.89 9.12
C ASP A 67 -4.35 -3.01 8.29
N TRP A 68 -3.53 -3.99 7.91
CA TRP A 68 -3.92 -5.17 7.16
C TRP A 68 -3.86 -6.41 8.04
N GLN A 69 -4.98 -7.12 8.12
CA GLN A 69 -5.11 -8.32 8.95
C GLN A 69 -5.62 -9.48 8.12
N ALA A 70 -4.77 -10.48 7.90
CA ALA A 70 -5.10 -11.68 7.15
C ALA A 70 -5.20 -12.92 8.02
N ARG A 71 -6.01 -13.87 7.56
CA ARG A 71 -6.13 -15.23 8.08
C ARG A 71 -5.95 -16.23 6.94
N PHE A 72 -5.07 -17.20 7.15
CA PHE A 72 -4.69 -18.19 6.13
C PHE A 72 -5.31 -19.56 6.38
N GLN A 73 -5.58 -20.29 5.30
CA GLN A 73 -6.16 -21.64 5.31
C GLN A 73 -5.09 -22.75 5.27
N PRO A 74 -5.41 -23.98 5.72
CA PRO A 74 -6.66 -24.37 6.37
C PRO A 74 -6.78 -23.82 7.81
N LEU A 75 -8.01 -23.59 8.26
CA LEU A 75 -8.45 -23.28 9.63
C LEU A 75 -8.21 -21.85 10.17
N GLY A 76 -7.65 -20.91 9.40
CA GLY A 76 -7.47 -19.52 9.86
C GLY A 76 -6.49 -19.39 11.04
N LEU A 77 -5.73 -20.45 11.33
CA LEU A 77 -4.84 -20.55 12.47
C LEU A 77 -3.64 -19.62 12.35
N LEU A 78 -3.17 -19.40 11.11
CA LEU A 78 -2.16 -18.41 10.84
C LEU A 78 -2.83 -17.07 10.56
N ARG A 79 -2.59 -16.12 11.44
CA ARG A 79 -2.95 -14.72 11.31
C ARG A 79 -1.69 -13.91 11.01
N VAL A 80 -1.78 -12.99 10.05
CA VAL A 80 -0.73 -12.03 9.75
C VAL A 80 -1.30 -10.63 9.93
N VAL A 81 -0.56 -9.79 10.65
CA VAL A 81 -0.82 -8.35 10.78
C VAL A 81 0.34 -7.64 10.13
N ASP A 82 0.02 -6.75 9.20
CA ASP A 82 0.97 -5.85 8.57
C ASP A 82 0.39 -4.44 8.62
N ALA A 83 1.13 -3.49 9.17
CA ALA A 83 0.62 -2.16 9.45
C ALA A 83 1.73 -1.11 9.40
N LEU A 84 1.33 0.10 9.05
CA LEU A 84 2.09 1.33 9.27
C LEU A 84 1.21 2.25 10.10
N GLN A 85 1.70 2.63 11.28
CA GLN A 85 0.97 3.49 12.21
C GLN A 85 1.94 4.47 12.85
N ASP A 86 1.63 5.76 12.80
CA ASP A 86 2.46 6.84 13.35
C ASP A 86 3.92 6.77 12.84
N GLY A 87 4.09 6.43 11.56
CA GLY A 87 5.39 6.29 10.93
C GLY A 87 6.20 5.07 11.40
N LYS A 88 5.58 4.07 12.04
CA LYS A 88 6.22 2.83 12.49
C LYS A 88 5.63 1.62 11.77
N GLY A 89 6.47 0.88 11.06
CA GLY A 89 6.09 -0.38 10.46
C GLY A 89 5.95 -1.50 11.49
N ARG A 90 4.94 -2.35 11.33
CA ARG A 90 4.68 -3.54 12.16
C ARG A 90 4.32 -4.70 11.24
N LEU A 91 5.13 -5.76 11.29
CA LEU A 91 4.86 -7.03 10.62
C LEU A 91 4.95 -8.19 11.62
N GLU A 92 3.83 -8.89 11.79
CA GLU A 92 3.67 -9.96 12.76
C GLU A 92 2.85 -11.11 12.19
N ALA A 93 3.31 -12.34 12.41
CA ALA A 93 2.56 -13.55 12.11
C ALA A 93 2.40 -14.38 13.39
N THR A 94 1.17 -14.79 13.68
CA THR A 94 0.79 -15.60 14.84
C THR A 94 0.06 -16.86 14.39
N ALA A 95 0.43 -18.02 14.93
CA ALA A 95 -0.29 -19.29 14.79
C ALA A 95 -1.26 -19.49 15.96
N LEU A 96 -2.34 -20.25 15.72
CA LEU A 96 -3.41 -20.54 16.67
C LEU A 96 -4.04 -19.28 17.31
N GLY A 97 -3.86 -18.11 16.69
CA GLY A 97 -4.35 -16.81 17.17
C GLY A 97 -3.49 -16.12 18.25
N PHE A 98 -2.51 -16.79 18.86
CA PHE A 98 -1.71 -16.20 19.95
C PHE A 98 -0.24 -16.64 20.01
N ILE A 99 0.19 -17.68 19.28
CA ILE A 99 1.57 -18.16 19.28
C ILE A 99 2.37 -17.37 18.23
N PRO A 100 3.34 -16.53 18.60
CA PRO A 100 4.12 -15.76 17.61
C PRO A 100 4.99 -16.71 16.76
N VAL A 101 4.78 -16.70 15.45
CA VAL A 101 5.57 -17.42 14.44
C VAL A 101 6.68 -16.53 13.90
N MET A 102 6.36 -15.26 13.68
CA MET A 102 7.29 -14.27 13.18
C MET A 102 6.91 -12.90 13.75
N ARG A 103 7.91 -12.14 14.18
CA ARG A 103 7.77 -10.71 14.46
C ARG A 103 8.97 -10.00 13.87
N ALA A 104 8.74 -9.11 12.91
CA ALA A 104 9.80 -8.28 12.37
C ALA A 104 10.31 -7.34 13.46
N ARG A 105 11.63 -7.15 13.53
CA ARG A 105 12.20 -6.15 14.44
C ARG A 105 11.84 -4.76 13.89
N PRO A 106 11.32 -3.84 14.71
CA PRO A 106 11.14 -2.45 14.30
C PRO A 106 12.46 -1.85 13.82
N GLY A 107 12.41 -1.03 12.78
CA GLY A 107 13.59 -0.35 12.26
C GLY A 107 13.32 0.38 10.94
N PRO A 108 14.31 1.13 10.44
CA PRO A 108 14.14 1.95 9.23
C PRO A 108 13.79 1.13 7.99
N ALA A 109 14.42 -0.04 7.80
CA ALA A 109 14.15 -0.90 6.65
C ALA A 109 12.69 -1.43 6.62
N LEU A 110 12.15 -1.82 7.77
CA LEU A 110 10.73 -2.24 7.87
C LEU A 110 9.82 -1.06 7.56
N THR A 111 10.07 0.10 8.16
CA THR A 111 9.27 1.31 7.96
C THR A 111 9.30 1.77 6.50
N ARG A 112 10.48 1.76 5.85
CA ARG A 112 10.63 2.06 4.42
C ARG A 112 9.82 1.11 3.56
N GLY A 113 9.84 -0.19 3.88
CA GLY A 113 9.02 -1.21 3.21
C GLY A 113 7.52 -0.91 3.36
N GLU A 114 7.05 -0.62 4.57
CA GLU A 114 5.63 -0.32 4.78
C GLU A 114 5.19 1.02 4.19
N LEU A 115 6.06 2.02 4.14
CA LEU A 115 5.80 3.25 3.38
C LEU A 115 5.64 2.93 1.89
N MET A 116 6.55 2.15 1.29
CA MET A 116 6.39 1.71 -0.11
C MET A 116 5.10 0.91 -0.33
N ARG A 117 4.62 0.17 0.68
CA ARG A 117 3.34 -0.54 0.61
C ARG A 117 2.18 0.45 0.59
N TYR A 118 2.14 1.38 1.54
CA TYR A 118 1.12 2.43 1.57
C TYR A 118 1.04 3.19 0.24
N LEU A 119 2.19 3.60 -0.30
CA LEU A 119 2.28 4.33 -1.57
C LEU A 119 1.74 3.51 -2.76
N ALA A 120 1.99 2.21 -2.79
CA ALA A 120 1.44 1.32 -3.81
C ALA A 120 -0.08 1.17 -3.70
N GLU A 121 -0.64 1.28 -2.50
CA GLU A 121 -2.07 1.11 -2.25
C GLU A 121 -2.90 2.38 -2.48
N LEU A 122 -2.30 3.49 -2.95
CA LEU A 122 -3.05 4.68 -3.39
C LEU A 122 -4.07 4.37 -4.50
N ALA A 123 -3.86 3.30 -5.27
CA ALA A 123 -4.86 2.79 -6.21
C ALA A 123 -6.17 2.33 -5.52
N TYR A 124 -6.11 1.89 -4.26
CA TYR A 124 -7.28 1.53 -3.45
C TYR A 124 -7.86 2.73 -2.68
N ALA A 125 -7.12 3.82 -2.53
CA ALA A 125 -7.49 5.01 -1.75
C ALA A 125 -7.17 6.31 -2.52
N PRO A 126 -7.84 6.58 -3.66
CA PRO A 126 -7.50 7.72 -4.53
C PRO A 126 -7.64 9.08 -3.83
N ASP A 127 -8.55 9.21 -2.87
CA ASP A 127 -8.72 10.42 -2.06
C ASP A 127 -7.43 10.84 -1.33
N ALA A 128 -6.56 9.89 -0.98
CA ALA A 128 -5.28 10.18 -0.31
C ALA A 128 -4.35 11.06 -1.17
N MET A 129 -4.46 11.01 -2.50
CA MET A 129 -3.66 11.84 -3.40
C MET A 129 -3.94 13.33 -3.22
N LEU A 130 -5.17 13.70 -2.83
CA LEU A 130 -5.59 15.07 -2.58
C LEU A 130 -5.44 15.48 -1.11
N HIS A 131 -5.53 14.52 -0.19
CA HIS A 131 -5.72 14.80 1.24
C HIS A 131 -4.52 14.48 2.13
N ASN A 132 -3.60 13.62 1.69
CA ASN A 132 -2.43 13.28 2.49
C ASN A 132 -1.30 14.31 2.28
N PRO A 133 -0.97 15.16 3.27
CA PRO A 133 0.05 16.19 3.16
C PRO A 133 1.48 15.64 3.19
N HIS A 134 1.66 14.37 3.56
CA HIS A 134 2.98 13.72 3.64
C HIS A 134 3.46 13.18 2.29
N LEU A 135 2.59 13.19 1.28
CA LEU A 135 2.94 12.75 -0.07
C LEU A 135 3.65 13.86 -0.83
N ARG A 136 4.78 13.49 -1.46
CA ARG A 136 5.52 14.34 -2.38
C ARG A 136 5.48 13.72 -3.76
N TRP A 137 5.13 14.53 -4.75
CA TRP A 137 4.87 14.06 -6.11
C TRP A 137 5.89 14.60 -7.09
N ARG A 138 6.25 13.77 -8.08
CA ARG A 138 7.05 14.17 -9.25
C ARG A 138 6.43 13.54 -10.49
N VAL A 139 6.14 14.36 -11.48
CA VAL A 139 5.63 13.91 -12.79
C VAL A 139 6.82 13.57 -13.67
N GLU A 140 6.87 12.35 -14.20
CA GLU A 140 7.87 11.96 -15.19
C GLU A 140 7.36 12.20 -16.61
N ASN A 141 6.12 11.79 -16.88
CA ASN A 141 5.41 12.03 -18.13
C ASN A 141 3.90 11.85 -17.91
N ALA A 142 3.11 11.91 -18.99
CA ALA A 142 1.64 11.85 -18.93
C ALA A 142 1.08 10.57 -18.26
N ASP A 143 1.81 9.45 -18.36
CA ASP A 143 1.36 8.15 -17.88
C ASP A 143 2.23 7.60 -16.73
N THR A 144 3.19 8.38 -16.24
CA THR A 144 4.14 7.95 -15.21
C THR A 144 4.36 9.02 -14.15
N LEU A 145 4.01 8.67 -12.92
CA LEU A 145 4.09 9.53 -11.74
C LEU A 145 4.97 8.86 -10.68
N HIS A 146 5.69 9.66 -9.92
CA HIS A 146 6.43 9.20 -8.74
C HIS A 146 5.80 9.81 -7.51
N VAL A 147 5.58 8.98 -6.50
CA VAL A 147 5.09 9.39 -5.20
C VAL A 147 6.09 8.97 -4.12
N ALA A 148 6.40 9.88 -3.22
CA ALA A 148 7.36 9.67 -2.14
C ALA A 148 6.79 10.10 -0.79
N ALA A 149 7.28 9.45 0.27
CA ALA A 149 6.97 9.76 1.66
C ALA A 149 8.16 9.39 2.57
N GLY A 150 8.06 9.71 3.86
CA GLY A 150 9.13 9.49 4.84
C GLY A 150 10.30 10.47 4.68
N SER A 151 11.39 10.26 5.42
CA SER A 151 12.59 11.09 5.37
C SER A 151 13.82 10.30 5.87
N GLY A 152 15.03 10.74 5.52
CA GLY A 152 16.27 10.06 5.91
C GLY A 152 16.25 8.56 5.55
N ASP A 153 16.57 7.71 6.51
CA ASP A 153 16.66 6.25 6.33
C ASP A 153 15.31 5.55 6.03
N THR A 154 14.18 6.24 6.21
CA THR A 154 12.85 5.71 5.89
C THR A 154 12.29 6.25 4.57
N ALA A 155 13.04 7.09 3.86
CA ALA A 155 12.60 7.66 2.60
C ALA A 155 12.19 6.56 1.60
N ALA A 156 10.96 6.66 1.13
CA ALA A 156 10.34 5.71 0.22
C ALA A 156 9.82 6.45 -1.01
N GLU A 157 9.98 5.85 -2.18
CA GLU A 157 9.41 6.31 -3.44
C GLU A 157 8.85 5.09 -4.19
N VAL A 158 7.71 5.28 -4.85
CA VAL A 158 7.08 4.32 -5.74
C VAL A 158 6.73 5.03 -7.04
N ARG A 159 7.04 4.38 -8.17
CA ARG A 159 6.60 4.80 -9.49
C ARG A 159 5.23 4.19 -9.78
N LEU A 160 4.25 5.03 -10.12
CA LEU A 160 2.93 4.65 -10.60
C LEU A 160 2.91 4.76 -12.13
N SER A 161 2.39 3.74 -12.79
CA SER A 161 2.12 3.77 -14.23
C SER A 161 0.63 3.72 -14.50
N LEU A 162 0.18 4.55 -15.44
CA LEU A 162 -1.21 4.59 -15.89
C LEU A 162 -1.40 3.63 -17.07
N GLY A 163 -2.57 2.99 -17.12
CA GLY A 163 -3.01 2.20 -18.26
C GLY A 163 -3.68 3.06 -19.33
N PRO A 164 -4.07 2.47 -20.48
CA PRO A 164 -4.76 3.19 -21.55
C PRO A 164 -6.11 3.81 -21.13
N ASP A 165 -6.72 3.31 -20.06
CA ASP A 165 -7.94 3.87 -19.47
C ASP A 165 -7.67 5.04 -18.52
N GLY A 166 -6.40 5.45 -18.41
CA GLY A 166 -5.96 6.57 -17.59
C GLY A 166 -6.00 6.29 -16.09
N ARG A 167 -6.11 5.02 -15.66
CA ARG A 167 -6.09 4.59 -14.26
C ARG A 167 -4.76 3.94 -13.91
N ILE A 168 -4.44 3.81 -12.62
CA ILE A 168 -3.20 3.17 -12.18
C ILE A 168 -3.22 1.68 -12.57
N SER A 169 -2.38 1.28 -13.50
CA SER A 169 -2.28 -0.11 -13.97
C SER A 169 -1.24 -0.90 -13.19
N SER A 170 -0.16 -0.24 -12.77
CA SER A 170 0.95 -0.87 -12.08
C SER A 170 1.75 0.08 -11.22
N ILE A 171 2.52 -0.51 -10.32
CA ILE A 171 3.47 0.17 -9.45
C ILE A 171 4.82 -0.51 -9.51
N PHE A 172 5.86 0.25 -9.25
CA PHE A 172 7.24 -0.23 -9.19
C PHE A 172 8.01 0.49 -8.09
N ALA A 173 8.73 -0.28 -7.27
CA ALA A 173 9.72 0.22 -6.34
C ALA A 173 11.04 -0.49 -6.62
N ALA A 174 12.10 0.25 -6.95
CA ALA A 174 13.39 -0.32 -7.35
C ALA A 174 14.08 -1.09 -6.23
N GLU A 175 13.94 -0.60 -4.99
CA GLU A 175 14.77 -1.00 -3.85
C GLU A 175 13.93 -1.31 -2.61
N ARG A 176 12.81 -2.04 -2.77
CA ARG A 176 12.01 -2.42 -1.60
C ARG A 176 12.79 -3.41 -0.74
N PRO A 177 12.92 -3.20 0.58
CA PRO A 177 13.53 -4.16 1.49
C PRO A 177 12.74 -5.47 1.50
N ARG A 178 13.35 -6.57 1.05
CA ARG A 178 12.75 -7.92 1.09
C ARG A 178 12.91 -8.60 2.45
N SER A 179 13.77 -8.06 3.32
CA SER A 179 14.00 -8.53 4.69
C SER A 179 14.14 -7.35 5.65
N ALA A 180 13.50 -7.44 6.81
CA ALA A 180 13.69 -6.52 7.93
C ALA A 180 14.87 -6.93 8.84
N LYS A 181 15.55 -8.06 8.55
CA LYS A 181 16.77 -8.50 9.23
C LYS A 181 17.97 -8.38 8.30
N PRO A 182 19.16 -8.03 8.81
CA PRO A 182 20.39 -8.08 8.04
C PRO A 182 20.67 -9.49 7.46
N PRO A 183 21.19 -9.60 6.22
CA PRO A 183 21.38 -8.48 5.29
C PRO A 183 20.02 -7.95 4.81
N VAL A 184 19.86 -6.62 4.82
CA VAL A 184 18.75 -5.98 4.12
C VAL A 184 18.99 -6.21 2.64
N LEU A 185 18.01 -6.78 1.95
CA LEU A 185 18.10 -7.10 0.52
C LEU A 185 17.16 -6.14 -0.22
N PRO A 186 17.64 -5.00 -0.74
CA PRO A 186 16.89 -4.20 -1.69
C PRO A 186 16.56 -5.06 -2.92
N THR A 187 15.31 -5.08 -3.35
CA THR A 187 14.87 -5.89 -4.48
C THR A 187 13.77 -5.15 -5.23
N PRO A 188 13.76 -5.17 -6.58
CA PRO A 188 12.67 -4.57 -7.32
C PRO A 188 11.35 -5.25 -7.01
N TRP A 189 10.33 -4.43 -6.77
CA TRP A 189 9.01 -4.85 -6.31
C TRP A 189 7.95 -4.27 -7.22
N LEU A 190 7.05 -5.13 -7.67
CA LEU A 190 6.05 -4.82 -8.68
C LEU A 190 4.66 -5.10 -8.12
N GLY A 191 3.72 -4.23 -8.47
CA GLY A 191 2.30 -4.48 -8.28
C GLY A 191 1.55 -4.22 -9.57
N ALA A 192 0.52 -5.02 -9.83
CA ALA A 192 -0.36 -4.87 -10.97
C ALA A 192 -1.81 -4.82 -10.50
N PHE A 193 -2.60 -3.94 -11.11
CA PHE A 193 -4.00 -3.70 -10.79
C PHE A 193 -4.87 -3.95 -12.02
N SER A 194 -6.04 -4.53 -11.79
CA SER A 194 -7.02 -4.81 -12.84
C SER A 194 -8.43 -4.91 -12.26
N ASP A 195 -9.42 -5.13 -13.15
CA ASP A 195 -10.83 -5.22 -12.77
C ASP A 195 -11.29 -3.96 -12.01
N TYR A 196 -11.08 -2.79 -12.62
CA TYR A 196 -11.52 -1.53 -12.03
C TYR A 196 -13.05 -1.45 -11.99
N GLN A 197 -13.59 -1.14 -10.82
CA GLN A 197 -15.03 -1.01 -10.59
C GLN A 197 -15.34 0.30 -9.86
N GLN A 198 -16.52 0.86 -10.10
CA GLN A 198 -16.99 2.00 -9.34
C GLN A 198 -17.58 1.57 -7.99
N ARG A 199 -17.15 2.22 -6.90
CA ARG A 199 -17.72 2.10 -5.56
C ARG A 199 -17.77 3.45 -4.89
N GLU A 200 -18.96 3.86 -4.45
CA GLU A 200 -19.20 5.17 -3.80
C GLU A 200 -18.57 6.34 -4.60
N GLY A 201 -18.67 6.28 -5.93
CA GLY A 201 -18.12 7.27 -6.85
C GLY A 201 -16.63 7.12 -7.21
N ARG A 202 -15.88 6.20 -6.58
CA ARG A 202 -14.45 5.97 -6.83
C ARG A 202 -14.22 4.84 -7.80
N TRP A 203 -13.26 4.99 -8.71
CA TRP A 203 -12.70 3.90 -9.49
C TRP A 203 -11.62 3.19 -8.69
N VAL A 204 -11.86 1.92 -8.35
CA VAL A 204 -10.98 1.11 -7.50
C VAL A 204 -10.70 -0.22 -8.19
N PRO A 205 -9.46 -0.74 -8.20
CA PRO A 205 -9.20 -2.06 -8.74
C PRO A 205 -9.78 -3.12 -7.81
N PHE A 206 -10.48 -4.11 -8.36
CA PHE A 206 -10.99 -5.26 -7.59
C PHE A 206 -10.08 -6.46 -7.67
N SER A 207 -9.04 -6.43 -8.50
CA SER A 207 -8.01 -7.47 -8.58
C SER A 207 -6.61 -6.86 -8.49
N GLY A 208 -5.70 -7.58 -7.85
CA GLY A 208 -4.30 -7.19 -7.75
C GLY A 208 -3.34 -8.38 -7.66
N GLN A 209 -2.10 -8.15 -8.07
CA GLN A 209 -0.98 -9.08 -7.94
C GLN A 209 0.26 -8.32 -7.48
N VAL A 210 1.08 -8.97 -6.68
CA VAL A 210 2.37 -8.43 -6.23
C VAL A 210 3.48 -9.46 -6.44
N SER A 211 4.60 -8.97 -6.96
CA SER A 211 5.74 -9.77 -7.37
C SER A 211 7.06 -9.13 -6.96
N TRP A 212 8.09 -9.97 -6.80
CA TRP A 212 9.48 -9.55 -6.75
C TRP A 212 10.14 -9.80 -8.10
N GLN A 213 11.09 -8.96 -8.51
CA GLN A 213 12.01 -9.30 -9.58
C GLN A 213 13.32 -9.83 -8.99
N ILE A 214 13.61 -11.11 -9.21
CA ILE A 214 14.78 -11.80 -8.66
C ILE A 214 15.48 -12.51 -9.82
N ASP A 215 16.76 -12.20 -10.02
CA ASP A 215 17.58 -12.78 -11.10
C ASP A 215 16.92 -12.65 -12.48
N GLY A 216 16.36 -11.47 -12.76
CA GLY A 216 15.65 -11.17 -14.00
C GLY A 216 14.25 -11.80 -14.14
N THR A 217 13.82 -12.60 -13.17
CA THR A 217 12.53 -13.32 -13.20
C THR A 217 11.52 -12.67 -12.27
N GLU A 218 10.30 -12.43 -12.77
CA GLU A 218 9.17 -12.02 -11.93
C GLU A 218 8.65 -13.21 -11.11
N LYS A 219 8.63 -13.05 -9.79
CA LYS A 219 8.15 -14.06 -8.83
C LYS A 219 6.96 -13.50 -8.07
N ALA A 220 5.77 -13.78 -8.59
CA ALA A 220 4.50 -13.47 -7.92
C ALA A 220 4.41 -14.22 -6.57
N TYR A 221 4.08 -13.48 -5.51
CA TYR A 221 3.92 -14.04 -4.16
C TYR A 221 2.61 -13.67 -3.50
N TRP A 222 1.87 -12.70 -4.03
CA TRP A 222 0.53 -12.36 -3.59
C TRP A 222 -0.36 -12.12 -4.80
N ARG A 223 -1.58 -12.64 -4.74
CA ARG A 223 -2.65 -12.29 -5.66
C ARG A 223 -3.96 -12.26 -4.90
N GLY A 224 -4.78 -11.26 -5.12
CA GLY A 224 -5.98 -11.06 -4.35
C GLY A 224 -7.05 -10.31 -5.13
N ARG A 225 -8.26 -10.42 -4.60
CA ARG A 225 -9.40 -9.64 -5.05
C ARG A 225 -10.10 -8.98 -3.88
N LEU A 226 -10.64 -7.79 -4.10
CA LEU A 226 -11.55 -7.16 -3.17
C LEU A 226 -12.89 -7.90 -3.20
N THR A 227 -13.47 -8.11 -2.02
CA THR A 227 -14.85 -8.59 -1.83
C THR A 227 -15.74 -7.47 -1.29
N LYS A 228 -15.15 -6.46 -0.63
CA LYS A 228 -15.82 -5.24 -0.19
C LYS A 228 -14.84 -4.07 -0.23
N TRP A 229 -15.37 -2.89 -0.55
CA TRP A 229 -14.70 -1.59 -0.44
C TRP A 229 -15.74 -0.58 0.08
N SER A 230 -15.34 0.30 0.99
CA SER A 230 -16.19 1.40 1.46
C SER A 230 -15.36 2.52 2.08
N LEU A 231 -15.84 3.77 2.01
CA LEU A 231 -15.32 4.86 2.83
C LEU A 231 -15.99 4.84 4.20
N CYS A 232 -15.18 4.96 5.25
CA CYS A 232 -15.64 5.01 6.63
C CYS A 232 -15.19 6.31 7.29
N GLN A 233 -15.97 6.83 8.22
CA GLN A 233 -15.47 7.85 9.14
C GLN A 233 -14.28 7.27 9.89
N SER A 234 -13.16 8.00 9.89
CA SER A 234 -12.05 7.66 10.78
C SER A 234 -12.61 7.68 12.21
N PRO A 235 -12.29 6.69 13.07
CA PRO A 235 -12.55 6.87 14.49
C PRO A 235 -11.92 8.19 14.93
N LEU A 236 -12.66 8.99 15.70
CA LEU A 236 -12.11 10.19 16.30
C LEU A 236 -10.83 9.77 17.05
N PRO A 237 -9.69 10.49 16.89
CA PRO A 237 -8.56 10.25 17.77
C PRO A 237 -9.04 10.47 19.22
N ASP A 238 -8.80 9.49 20.08
CA ASP A 238 -9.03 9.59 21.53
C ASP A 238 -8.21 10.75 22.14
#